data_AF-A0A8S9NX60-F1
#
_entry.id   AF-A0A8S9NX60-F1
#
_cell.length_a   1.000
_cell.length_b   1.000
_cell.length_c   1.000
_cell.angle_alpha   90.00
_cell.angle_beta   90.00
_cell.angle_gamma   90.00
#
_symmetry.space_group_name_H-M   'P 1'
#
loop_
_entity.id
_entity.type
_entity.pdbx_description
1 polymer ?
#
loop_
_entity_poly.entity_id
_entity_poly.type
_entity_poly.pdbx_seq_one_letter_code
_entity_poly.pdbx_strand_id
1 'polypeptide(L)' 'MMLLSKKFFALPLEEKMKVLRNKKNRGYSPVLDQILDPQNQVHGDYKECFFIGIDGPKDDPNGDKPFYSPNTWPDPG' A
#
# COMPACT_ATOMS: atom_id res chain seq x y z
N MET A 1 -11.65 8.48 -7.85
CA MET A 1 -10.69 8.17 -6.76
C MET A 1 -11.35 8.11 -5.38
N MET A 2 -11.99 9.17 -4.86
CA MET A 2 -12.52 9.19 -3.48
C MET A 2 -13.56 8.09 -3.16
N LEU A 3 -14.49 7.79 -4.07
CA LEU A 3 -15.50 6.74 -3.85
C LEU A 3 -14.89 5.34 -3.73
N LEU A 4 -13.92 5.01 -4.58
CA LEU A 4 -13.21 3.73 -4.53
C LEU A 4 -12.40 3.60 -3.23
N SER A 5 -11.73 4.68 -2.83
CA SER A 5 -11.00 4.74 -1.56
C SER A 5 -11.92 4.49 -0.35
N LYS A 6 -13.06 5.19 -0.28
CA LYS A 6 -14.04 4.97 0.81
C LYS A 6 -14.55 3.54 0.87
N LYS A 7 -14.86 2.93 -0.28
CA LYS A 7 -15.31 1.54 -0.36
C LYS A 7 -14.23 0.57 0.15
N PHE A 8 -12.99 0.74 -0.30
CA PHE A 8 -11.89 -0.12 0.11
C PHE A 8 -11.62 -0.04 1.62
N PHE A 9 -11.50 1.16 2.18
CA PHE A 9 -11.18 1.31 3.60
C PHE A 9 -12.31 0.87 4.55
N ALA A 10 -13.55 0.79 4.04
CA ALA A 10 -14.69 0.22 4.75
C ALA A 10 -14.73 -1.32 4.77
N LEU A 11 -13.84 -2.01 4.04
CA LEU A 11 -13.76 -3.46 4.07
C LEU A 11 -13.23 -3.98 5.42
N PRO A 12 -13.56 -5.23 5.81
CA PRO A 12 -12.92 -5.91 6.93
C PRO A 12 -11.39 -5.92 6.80
N LEU A 13 -10.70 -5.94 7.94
CA LEU A 13 -9.24 -5.92 7.95
C LEU A 13 -8.65 -7.09 7.15
N GLU A 14 -9.24 -8.27 7.27
CA GLU A 14 -8.81 -9.49 6.58
C GLU A 14 -8.80 -9.30 5.06
N GLU A 15 -9.80 -8.61 4.52
CA GLU A 15 -9.89 -8.31 3.09
C GLU A 15 -8.84 -7.28 2.67
N LYS A 16 -8.64 -6.23 3.47
CA LYS A 16 -7.60 -5.21 3.21
C LYS A 16 -6.19 -5.81 3.24
N MET A 17 -5.95 -6.78 4.13
CA MET A 17 -4.67 -7.46 4.30
C MET A 17 -4.30 -8.39 3.14
N LYS A 18 -5.26 -8.81 2.29
CA LYS A 18 -4.96 -9.60 1.06
C LYS A 18 -4.03 -8.87 0.09
N VAL A 19 -4.02 -7.54 0.15
CA VAL A 19 -3.18 -6.67 -0.67
C VAL A 19 -2.14 -5.93 0.17
N LEU A 20 -1.61 -6.58 1.22
CA LEU A 20 -0.61 -6.01 2.12
C LEU A 20 0.59 -5.40 1.36
N ARG A 21 1.07 -4.27 1.87
CA ARG A 21 2.17 -3.49 1.32
C ARG A 21 3.41 -4.36 1.16
N ASN A 22 3.89 -4.44 -0.08
CA ASN A 22 5.12 -5.19 -0.39
C ASN A 22 6.39 -4.34 -0.18
N LYS A 23 7.57 -4.96 -0.33
CA LYS A 23 8.89 -4.30 -0.21
C LYS A 23 9.12 -3.15 -1.18
N LYS A 24 8.31 -3.04 -2.24
CA LYS A 24 8.37 -1.95 -3.25
C LYS A 24 7.32 -0.86 -2.99
N ASN A 25 6.71 -0.84 -1.80
CA ASN A 25 5.66 0.09 -1.40
C ASN A 25 4.46 0.08 -2.35
N ARG A 26 3.87 -1.10 -2.57
CA ARG A 26 2.59 -1.27 -3.28
C ARG A 26 1.59 -2.00 -2.42
N GLY A 27 0.37 -1.47 -2.36
CA GLY A 27 -0.73 -2.08 -1.61
C GLY A 27 -1.02 -1.39 -0.27
N TYR A 28 -1.73 -2.10 0.60
CA TYR A 28 -2.31 -1.63 1.85
C TYR A 28 -1.32 -1.66 3.02
N SER A 29 -1.27 -0.58 3.80
CA SER A 29 -0.49 -0.46 5.03
C SER A 29 -1.48 -0.25 6.20
N PRO A 30 -1.49 -1.13 7.20
CA PRO A 30 -2.41 -1.03 8.33
C PRO A 30 -2.04 0.15 9.25
N VAL A 31 -2.97 0.50 10.13
CA VAL A 31 -2.73 1.49 11.20
C VAL A 31 -1.48 1.07 11.98
N LEU A 32 -0.65 2.05 12.36
CA LEU A 32 0.59 1.89 13.13
C LEU A 32 1.78 1.28 12.36
N ASP A 33 1.62 0.90 11.08
CA ASP A 33 2.68 0.28 10.27
C ASP A 33 3.80 1.24 9.87
N GLN A 34 3.52 2.55 9.83
CA GLN A 34 4.50 3.56 9.46
C GLN A 34 5.12 4.22 10.69
N ILE A 35 6.45 4.09 10.81
CA ILE A 35 7.28 4.76 11.82
C ILE A 35 8.30 5.61 11.06
N LEU A 36 8.20 6.94 11.19
CA LEU A 36 9.08 7.89 10.50
C LEU A 36 10.26 8.32 11.36
N ASP A 37 10.04 8.37 12.67
CA ASP A 37 11.07 8.70 13.65
C ASP A 37 11.05 7.65 14.78
N PRO A 38 11.81 6.55 14.64
CA PRO A 38 11.83 5.48 15.63
C PRO A 38 12.29 5.92 17.03
N GLN A 39 12.95 7.08 17.16
CA GLN A 39 13.40 7.59 18.45
C GLN A 39 12.27 8.28 19.21
N ASN A 40 11.36 8.95 18.49
CA ASN A 40 10.29 9.76 19.09
C ASN A 40 8.88 9.16 18.89
N GLN A 41 8.74 8.12 18.07
CA GLN A 41 7.46 7.55 17.69
C GLN A 41 7.30 6.13 18.24
N VAL A 42 6.58 6.00 19.35
CA VAL A 42 6.43 4.74 20.10
C VAL A 42 5.52 3.73 19.40
N HIS A 43 4.46 4.20 18.74
CA HIS A 43 3.40 3.32 18.22
C HIS A 43 3.32 3.29 16.69
N GLY A 44 3.90 4.25 15.97
CA GLY A 44 3.64 4.46 14.54
C GLY A 44 2.45 5.39 14.28
N ASP A 45 2.14 5.64 13.01
CA ASP A 45 1.10 6.60 12.62
C ASP A 45 -0.31 6.00 12.78
N TYR A 46 -1.23 6.78 13.38
CA TYR A 46 -2.65 6.42 13.53
C TYR A 46 -3.45 6.60 12.23
N LYS A 47 -2.95 6.03 11.14
CA LYS A 47 -3.59 6.06 9.82
C LYS A 47 -3.35 4.74 9.10
N GLU A 48 -4.35 4.30 8.34
CA GLU A 48 -4.16 3.30 7.29
C GLU A 48 -3.87 3.99 5.95
N CYS A 49 -3.17 3.31 5.05
CA CYS A 49 -2.73 3.86 3.78
C CYS A 49 -2.81 2.84 2.66
N PHE A 50 -2.90 3.32 1.42
CA PHE A 50 -2.78 2.50 0.22
C PHE A 50 -1.79 3.14 -0.76
N PHE A 51 -0.72 2.42 -1.08
CA PHE A 51 0.37 2.91 -1.90
C PHE A 51 0.19 2.47 -3.35
N ILE A 52 0.06 3.46 -4.24
CA ILE A 52 -0.03 3.31 -5.69
C ILE A 52 1.16 4.02 -6.28
N GLY A 53 1.89 3.35 -7.17
CA GLY A 53 2.93 3.99 -7.98
C GLY A 53 2.58 3.99 -9.46
N ILE A 54 3.52 4.47 -10.27
CA ILE A 54 3.37 4.49 -11.72
C ILE A 54 3.34 3.04 -12.23
N ASP A 55 2.35 2.72 -13.06
CA ASP A 55 2.34 1.46 -13.79
C ASP A 55 3.44 1.52 -14.86
N GLY A 56 4.54 0.83 -14.58
CA GLY A 56 5.60 0.62 -15.57
C GLY A 56 5.19 -0.44 -16.60
N PRO A 57 5.82 -0.46 -17.79
CA PRO A 57 5.68 -1.58 -18.70
C PRO A 57 6.06 -2.89 -17.98
N LYS A 58 5.33 -3.98 -18.28
CA LYS A 58 5.61 -5.32 -17.72
C LYS A 58 7.06 -5.76 -17.92
N ASP A 59 7.66 -5.31 -19.02
CA ASP A 59 9.06 -5.55 -19.41
C ASP A 59 9.89 -4.26 -19.31
N ASP A 60 9.76 -3.52 -18.22
CA ASP A 60 10.67 -2.40 -17.93
C ASP A 60 12.07 -2.97 -17.59
N PRO A 61 13.14 -2.66 -18.34
CA PRO A 61 14.51 -3.04 -17.98
C PRO A 61 14.95 -2.50 -16.61
N ASN A 62 14.17 -1.61 -16.00
CA ASN A 62 14.33 -1.11 -14.65
C ASN A 62 13.46 -1.82 -13.60
N GLY A 63 12.86 -2.99 -13.91
CA GLY A 63 11.97 -3.72 -13.01
C GLY A 63 12.56 -4.03 -11.63
N ASP A 64 13.88 -4.04 -11.50
CA ASP A 64 14.60 -4.21 -10.23
C ASP A 64 14.86 -2.91 -9.46
N LYS A 65 14.55 -1.74 -10.04
CA LYS A 65 14.71 -0.46 -9.33
C LYS A 65 13.69 -0.35 -8.20
N PRO A 66 14.10 0.21 -7.05
CA PRO A 66 13.16 0.56 -5.98
C PRO A 66 12.01 1.40 -6.55
N PHE A 67 10.78 1.10 -6.13
CA PHE A 67 9.55 1.80 -6.55
C PHE A 67 9.08 1.56 -7.99
N TYR A 68 9.73 0.70 -8.79
CA TYR A 68 9.23 0.26 -10.10
C TYR A 68 8.70 -1.18 -9.97
N SER A 69 7.38 -1.29 -9.77
CA SER A 69 6.66 -2.57 -9.79
C SER A 69 5.20 -2.39 -10.13
N PRO A 70 4.55 -3.43 -10.68
CA PRO A 70 3.10 -3.47 -10.83
C PRO A 70 2.40 -3.12 -9.51
N ASN A 71 1.32 -2.36 -9.60
CA ASN A 71 0.45 -2.10 -8.47
C ASN A 71 -0.28 -3.38 -8.03
N THR A 72 -0.42 -3.59 -6.72
CA THR A 72 -1.22 -4.67 -6.15
C THR A 72 -2.63 -4.15 -5.93
N TRP A 73 -3.58 -4.57 -6.76
CA TRP A 73 -4.96 -4.09 -6.68
C TRP A 73 -5.85 -5.06 -5.88
N PRO A 74 -6.80 -4.54 -5.08
CA PRO A 74 -7.81 -5.39 -4.46
C PRO A 74 -8.74 -5.98 -5.52
N ASP A 75 -9.32 -7.15 -5.23
CA ASP A 75 -10.29 -7.77 -6.13
C ASP A 75 -11.47 -6.82 -6.40
N PRO A 76 -11.99 -6.77 -7.64
CA PRO A 76 -13.01 -5.81 -8.03
C PRO A 76 -14.35 -5.98 -7.29
N GLY A 77 -14.61 -7.16 -6.72
CA GLY A 77 -15.85 -7.48 -6.00
C GLY A 77 -17.05 -7.66 -6.93
#